data_AF-A0A945ASZ7-F1
#
_entry.id   AF-A0A945ASZ7-F1
#
_cell.length_a   1.000
_cell.length_b   1.000
_cell.length_c   1.000
_cell.angle_alpha   90.00
_cell.angle_beta   90.00
_cell.angle_gamma   90.00
#
_symmetry.space_group_name_H-M   'P 1'
#
loop_
_entity.id
_entity.type
_entity.pdbx_description
1 polymer ?
#
loop_
_entity_poly.entity_id
_entity_poly.type
_entity_poly.pdbx_seq_one_letter_code
_entity_poly.pdbx_strand_id
1 'polypeptide(L)'
;MDLSKLRNIGISAHIDSGKTTLSERILFYAGRIHRIQEVKGDGDGATMDHMDLERERGITITSAATSVEWDNHPINLIDTPGHVDFTVEVERSLRVLDGAVLVLCSVGGVQSQSMTVDRQMKRYKVPRLAFINKMDRTGANFHRVVEQLRDKLDVDA
;
A
#
# COMPACT_ATOMS: atom_id res chain seq x y z
N MET A 1 -3.55 1.77 26.93
CA MET A 1 -3.03 2.07 25.58
C MET A 1 -3.13 3.57 25.40
N ASP A 2 -2.01 4.23 25.11
CA ASP A 2 -1.98 5.67 24.85
C ASP A 2 -2.48 5.92 23.42
N LEU A 3 -3.67 6.51 23.29
CA LEU A 3 -4.30 6.79 21.99
C LEU A 3 -3.44 7.74 21.14
N SER A 4 -2.60 8.58 21.76
CA SER A 4 -1.72 9.49 21.02
C SER A 4 -0.59 8.77 20.27
N LYS A 5 -0.32 7.50 20.62
CA LYS A 5 0.72 6.66 19.99
C LYS A 5 0.16 5.68 18.96
N LEU A 6 -1.14 5.41 18.97
CA LEU A 6 -1.78 4.50 18.02
C LEU A 6 -1.79 5.12 16.61
N ARG A 7 -1.51 4.31 15.58
CA ARG A 7 -1.59 4.72 14.17
C ARG A 7 -2.38 3.69 13.36
N ASN A 8 -3.43 4.11 12.67
CA ASN A 8 -4.11 3.30 11.65
C ASN A 8 -3.61 3.74 10.28
N ILE A 9 -2.79 2.90 9.64
CA ILE A 9 -2.10 3.21 8.38
C ILE A 9 -2.61 2.28 7.28
N GLY A 10 -3.09 2.87 6.19
CA GLY A 10 -3.46 2.11 4.99
C GLY A 10 -2.33 2.07 3.98
N ILE A 11 -2.13 0.92 3.33
CA ILE A 11 -1.28 0.86 2.14
C ILE A 11 -2.18 0.77 0.92
N SER A 12 -2.03 1.72 0.00
CA SER A 12 -2.79 1.78 -1.25
C SER A 12 -1.86 1.97 -2.43
N ALA A 13 -2.19 1.35 -3.56
CA ALA A 13 -1.36 1.39 -4.74
C ALA A 13 -2.18 1.11 -6.01
N HIS A 14 -1.59 1.42 -7.17
CA HIS A 14 -2.02 0.81 -8.42
C HIS A 14 -1.63 -0.68 -8.46
N ILE A 15 -2.36 -1.49 -9.24
CA ILE A 15 -2.05 -2.91 -9.51
C ILE A 15 -0.56 -3.09 -9.84
N ASP A 16 0.05 -4.16 -9.31
CA ASP A 16 1.46 -4.49 -9.54
C ASP A 16 2.45 -3.33 -9.20
N SER A 17 2.12 -2.48 -8.24
CA SER A 17 3.09 -1.49 -7.70
C SER A 17 3.90 -2.02 -6.51
N GLY A 18 3.63 -3.25 -6.06
CA GLY A 18 4.34 -3.91 -4.95
C GLY A 18 3.80 -3.60 -3.55
N LYS A 19 2.49 -3.32 -3.45
CA LYS A 19 1.77 -3.08 -2.19
C LYS A 19 1.95 -4.22 -1.18
N THR A 20 1.56 -5.44 -1.55
CA THR A 20 1.66 -6.63 -0.67
C THR A 20 3.10 -6.94 -0.29
N THR A 21 4.05 -6.74 -1.21
CA THR A 21 5.49 -6.87 -0.92
C THR A 21 5.95 -5.86 0.13
N LEU A 22 5.48 -4.61 0.07
CA LEU A 22 5.77 -3.62 1.09
C LEU A 22 5.14 -4.00 2.44
N SER A 23 3.88 -4.46 2.45
CA SER A 23 3.19 -4.94 3.65
C SER A 23 4.00 -6.07 4.33
N GLU A 24 4.39 -7.10 3.59
CA GLU A 24 5.24 -8.20 4.06
C GLU A 24 6.54 -7.70 4.70
N ARG A 25 7.22 -6.72 4.09
CA ARG A 25 8.46 -6.16 4.63
C ARG A 25 8.22 -5.41 5.94
N ILE A 26 7.13 -4.64 6.05
CA ILE A 26 6.75 -3.97 7.29
C ILE A 26 6.53 -5.00 8.41
N LEU A 27 5.79 -6.08 8.12
CA LEU A 27 5.55 -7.15 9.09
C LEU A 27 6.85 -7.83 9.55
N PHE A 28 7.77 -8.08 8.61
CA PHE A 28 9.07 -8.69 8.93
C PHE A 28 9.93 -7.78 9.80
N TYR A 29 10.05 -6.51 9.44
CA TYR A 29 10.86 -5.57 10.21
C TYR A 29 10.27 -5.27 11.59
N ALA A 30 8.95 -5.28 11.72
CA ALA A 30 8.28 -5.19 13.02
C ALA A 30 8.30 -6.50 13.83
N GLY A 31 9.00 -7.54 13.35
CA GLY A 31 9.17 -8.81 14.05
C GLY A 31 7.92 -9.70 14.09
N ARG A 32 6.89 -9.40 13.30
CA ARG A 32 5.63 -10.16 13.27
C ARG A 32 5.72 -11.46 12.48
N ILE A 33 6.55 -11.47 11.44
CA ILE A 33 6.87 -12.66 10.63
C ILE A 33 8.38 -12.90 10.65
N HIS A 34 8.79 -14.18 10.64
CA HIS A 34 10.20 -14.57 10.72
C HIS A 34 10.84 -14.87 9.36
N ARG A 35 10.04 -14.90 8.29
CA ARG A 35 10.46 -15.10 6.90
C ARG A 35 9.55 -14.28 5.99
N ILE A 36 10.13 -13.71 4.93
CA ILE A 36 9.40 -12.98 3.90
C ILE A 36 9.08 -13.95 2.77
N GLN A 37 7.83 -13.97 2.31
CA GLN A 37 7.39 -14.79 1.18
C GLN A 37 7.04 -13.88 -0.01
N GLU A 38 7.51 -14.24 -1.20
CA GLU A 38 7.16 -13.50 -2.40
C GLU A 38 5.76 -13.87 -2.90
N VAL A 39 4.99 -12.85 -3.32
CA VAL A 39 3.62 -12.99 -3.86
C VAL A 39 3.58 -13.90 -5.10
N LYS A 40 4.69 -14.09 -5.80
CA LYS A 40 4.82 -14.93 -7.02
C LYS A 40 5.98 -15.93 -6.94
N GLY A 41 6.21 -16.52 -5.77
CA GLY A 41 7.20 -17.59 -5.59
C GLY A 41 6.57 -18.99 -5.50
N ASP A 42 7.38 -20.04 -5.65
CA ASP A 42 7.02 -21.48 -5.53
C ASP A 42 6.58 -21.93 -4.11
N GLY A 43 6.12 -21.01 -3.26
CA GLY A 43 5.75 -21.24 -1.85
C GLY A 43 4.28 -20.93 -1.52
N ASP A 44 3.92 -20.89 -0.24
CA ASP A 44 2.55 -20.73 0.29
C ASP A 44 1.89 -19.34 0.05
N GLY A 45 2.49 -18.47 -0.76
CA GLY A 45 2.00 -17.11 -1.04
C GLY A 45 2.31 -16.10 0.08
N ALA A 46 1.97 -14.82 -0.14
CA ALA A 46 2.17 -13.79 0.88
C ALA A 46 1.19 -13.99 2.05
N THR A 47 1.65 -13.73 3.27
CA THR A 47 0.91 -13.89 4.54
C THR A 47 -0.39 -13.07 4.57
N MET A 48 -0.44 -11.98 3.81
CA MET A 48 -1.57 -11.05 3.73
C MET A 48 -2.66 -11.50 2.75
N ASP A 49 -2.36 -12.43 1.83
CA ASP A 49 -3.30 -12.96 0.86
C ASP A 49 -3.97 -14.20 1.48
N HIS A 50 -5.14 -13.99 2.08
CA HIS A 50 -5.87 -15.01 2.85
C HIS A 50 -6.73 -15.92 1.97
N MET A 51 -7.08 -15.52 0.74
CA MET A 51 -7.88 -16.33 -0.17
C MET A 51 -6.99 -17.09 -1.18
N ASP A 52 -7.33 -18.34 -1.49
CA ASP A 52 -6.62 -19.14 -2.50
C ASP A 52 -6.56 -18.45 -3.88
N LEU A 53 -7.63 -17.72 -4.23
CA LEU A 53 -7.70 -16.95 -5.48
C LEU A 53 -6.76 -15.72 -5.48
N GLU A 54 -6.51 -15.10 -4.32
CA GLU A 54 -5.55 -13.99 -4.18
C GLU A 54 -4.13 -14.49 -4.43
N ARG A 55 -3.78 -15.65 -3.86
CA ARG A 55 -2.48 -16.31 -4.07
C ARG A 55 -2.29 -16.78 -5.51
N GLU A 56 -3.31 -17.39 -6.11
CA GLU A 56 -3.25 -17.88 -7.49
C GLU A 56 -3.04 -16.74 -8.51
N ARG A 57 -3.65 -15.57 -8.26
CA ARG A 57 -3.60 -14.43 -9.19
C ARG A 57 -2.58 -13.35 -8.81
N GLY A 58 -1.99 -13.43 -7.62
CA GLY A 58 -1.09 -12.41 -7.07
C GLY A 58 -1.74 -11.02 -6.98
N ILE A 59 -3.03 -10.98 -6.60
CA ILE A 59 -3.82 -9.74 -6.40
C ILE A 59 -4.43 -9.74 -5.02
N THR A 60 -4.55 -8.56 -4.39
CA THR A 60 -5.32 -8.39 -3.16
C THR A 60 -6.78 -8.07 -3.49
N ILE A 61 -7.70 -8.89 -2.99
CA ILE A 61 -9.16 -8.78 -3.21
C ILE A 61 -9.84 -8.21 -1.96
N THR A 62 -9.45 -8.66 -0.77
CA THR A 62 -10.02 -8.24 0.52
C THR A 62 -9.04 -7.39 1.32
N SER A 63 -9.55 -6.45 2.13
CA SER A 63 -8.66 -5.69 3.02
C SER A 63 -8.17 -6.57 4.15
N ALA A 64 -6.85 -6.72 4.29
CA ALA A 64 -6.23 -7.44 5.41
C ALA A 64 -5.77 -6.43 6.47
N ALA A 65 -6.17 -6.65 7.73
CA ALA A 65 -5.77 -5.81 8.86
C ALA A 65 -4.82 -6.58 9.78
N THR A 66 -3.60 -6.07 9.97
CA THR A 66 -2.60 -6.66 10.87
C THR A 66 -2.06 -5.61 11.82
N SER A 67 -1.98 -5.94 13.11
CA SER A 67 -1.39 -5.07 14.13
C SER A 67 0.08 -5.42 14.34
N VAL A 68 0.93 -4.38 14.40
CA VAL A 68 2.37 -4.46 14.68
C VAL A 68 2.78 -3.36 15.66
N GLU A 69 3.97 -3.46 16.21
CA GLU A 69 4.55 -2.42 17.07
C GLU A 69 5.89 -1.97 16.49
N TRP A 70 6.10 -0.65 16.42
CA TRP A 70 7.38 -0.07 16.01
C TRP A 70 7.74 1.09 16.92
N ASP A 71 8.91 1.04 17.56
CA ASP A 71 9.41 2.09 18.46
C ASP A 71 8.36 2.54 19.51
N ASN A 72 7.75 1.59 20.23
CA ASN A 72 6.66 1.82 21.19
C ASN A 72 5.39 2.49 20.62
N HIS A 73 5.20 2.46 19.30
CA HIS A 73 3.98 2.89 18.63
C HIS A 73 3.22 1.67 18.10
N PRO A 74 2.01 1.40 18.61
CA PRO A 74 1.11 0.42 18.02
C PRO A 74 0.63 0.92 16.65
N ILE A 75 0.77 0.08 15.62
CA ILE A 75 0.38 0.39 14.25
C ILE A 75 -0.60 -0.69 13.78
N ASN A 76 -1.79 -0.28 13.37
CA ASN A 76 -2.72 -1.12 12.64
C ASN A 76 -2.52 -0.88 11.15
N LEU A 77 -1.97 -1.88 10.47
CA LEU A 77 -1.74 -1.87 9.04
C LEU A 77 -2.96 -2.42 8.31
N ILE A 78 -3.54 -1.62 7.42
CA ILE A 78 -4.68 -2.03 6.58
C ILE A 78 -4.20 -2.08 5.13
N ASP A 79 -4.13 -3.29 4.59
CA ASP A 79 -3.73 -3.48 3.21
C ASP A 79 -4.96 -3.39 2.30
N THR A 80 -5.04 -2.35 1.46
CA THR A 80 -6.26 -2.07 0.67
C THR A 80 -6.17 -2.68 -0.73
N PRO A 81 -7.26 -3.11 -1.37
CA PRO A 81 -7.22 -3.55 -2.76
C PRO A 81 -6.72 -2.46 -3.72
N GLY A 82 -5.88 -2.83 -4.70
CA GLY A 82 -5.33 -1.89 -5.69
C GLY A 82 -6.09 -1.83 -7.02
N HIS A 83 -7.11 -2.68 -7.19
CA HIS A 83 -7.90 -2.79 -8.42
C HIS A 83 -9.14 -1.87 -8.37
N VAL A 84 -9.49 -1.27 -9.51
CA VAL A 84 -10.66 -0.37 -9.64
C VAL A 84 -11.98 -1.06 -9.31
N ASP A 85 -12.08 -2.36 -9.58
CA ASP A 85 -13.27 -3.16 -9.28
C ASP A 85 -13.57 -3.26 -7.78
N PHE A 86 -12.61 -2.95 -6.90
CA PHE A 86 -12.76 -3.00 -5.45
C PHE A 86 -12.84 -1.60 -4.81
N THR A 87 -13.28 -0.59 -5.58
CA THR A 87 -13.43 0.81 -5.15
C THR A 87 -14.23 0.95 -3.84
N VAL A 88 -15.31 0.18 -3.65
CA VAL A 88 -16.15 0.23 -2.44
C VAL A 88 -15.36 -0.18 -1.19
N GLU A 89 -14.52 -1.20 -1.32
CA GLU A 89 -13.69 -1.71 -0.23
C GLU A 89 -12.60 -0.70 0.14
N VAL A 90 -11.96 -0.08 -0.85
CA VAL A 90 -11.01 1.02 -0.64
C VAL A 90 -11.67 2.19 0.09
N GLU A 91 -12.88 2.61 -0.30
CA GLU A 91 -13.57 3.71 0.38
C GLU A 91 -13.93 3.39 1.83
N ARG A 92 -14.28 2.14 2.15
CA ARG A 92 -14.56 1.71 3.53
C ARG A 92 -13.31 1.78 4.38
N SER A 93 -12.19 1.28 3.87
CA SER A 93 -10.90 1.33 4.56
C SER A 93 -10.44 2.77 4.79
N LEU A 94 -10.56 3.66 3.81
CA LEU A 94 -10.15 5.07 3.96
C LEU A 94 -10.87 5.84 5.08
N ARG A 95 -12.07 5.44 5.49
CA ARG A 95 -12.83 6.11 6.57
C ARG A 95 -12.29 5.84 7.97
N VAL A 96 -11.48 4.80 8.14
CA VAL A 96 -10.94 4.37 9.45
C VAL A 96 -9.45 4.64 9.60
N LEU A 97 -8.83 5.23 8.57
CA LEU A 97 -7.39 5.49 8.52
C LEU A 97 -7.05 6.86 9.07
N ASP A 98 -5.99 6.89 9.89
CA ASP A 98 -5.36 8.12 10.35
C ASP A 98 -4.40 8.66 9.27
N GLY A 99 -3.86 7.77 8.43
CA GLY A 99 -3.01 8.12 7.30
C GLY A 99 -2.85 6.96 6.32
N ALA A 100 -2.25 7.24 5.16
CA ALA A 100 -2.02 6.24 4.13
C ALA A 100 -0.62 6.33 3.49
N VAL A 101 -0.15 5.22 2.93
CA VAL A 101 1.03 5.16 2.07
C VAL A 101 0.55 4.88 0.65
N LEU A 102 0.78 5.83 -0.25
CA LEU A 102 0.51 5.70 -1.68
C LEU A 102 1.74 5.13 -2.38
N VAL A 103 1.70 3.85 -2.73
CA VAL A 103 2.79 3.15 -3.41
C VAL A 103 2.70 3.36 -4.92
N LEU A 104 3.80 3.78 -5.54
CA LEU A 104 3.93 4.10 -6.96
C LEU A 104 5.07 3.31 -7.58
N CYS A 105 4.92 2.90 -8.84
CA CYS A 105 5.97 2.21 -9.58
C CYS A 105 6.93 3.24 -10.23
N SER A 106 8.23 3.14 -9.99
CA SER A 106 9.27 4.00 -10.59
C SER A 106 9.26 4.02 -12.13
N VAL A 107 8.88 2.88 -12.75
CA VAL A 107 8.82 2.70 -14.20
C VAL A 107 7.46 3.13 -14.75
N GLY A 108 6.37 2.83 -14.04
CA GLY A 108 5.00 3.11 -14.47
C GLY A 108 4.51 4.53 -14.16
N GLY A 109 5.11 5.17 -13.14
CA GLY A 109 4.73 6.49 -12.66
C GLY A 109 3.30 6.59 -12.13
N VAL A 110 2.73 7.78 -12.20
CA VAL A 110 1.34 8.04 -11.81
C VAL A 110 0.40 7.53 -12.91
N GLN A 111 -0.41 6.54 -12.55
CA GLN A 111 -1.40 5.88 -13.42
C GLN A 111 -2.81 6.42 -13.15
N SER A 112 -3.76 6.13 -14.05
CA SER A 112 -5.17 6.51 -13.88
C SER A 112 -5.76 5.98 -12.57
N GLN A 113 -5.38 4.75 -12.19
CA GLN A 113 -5.80 4.15 -10.92
C GLN A 113 -5.22 4.87 -9.71
N SER A 114 -3.95 5.30 -9.77
CA SER A 114 -3.33 6.12 -8.73
C SER A 114 -4.11 7.42 -8.50
N MET A 115 -4.59 8.05 -9.59
CA MET A 115 -5.42 9.27 -9.51
C MET A 115 -6.78 9.01 -8.85
N THR A 116 -7.40 7.84 -9.12
CA THR A 116 -8.66 7.47 -8.47
C THR A 116 -8.48 7.31 -6.96
N VAL A 117 -7.46 6.56 -6.54
CA VAL A 117 -7.13 6.37 -5.13
C VAL A 117 -6.78 7.71 -4.46
N ASP A 118 -6.01 8.55 -5.14
CA ASP A 118 -5.68 9.90 -4.66
C ASP A 118 -6.93 10.76 -4.41
N ARG A 119 -7.88 10.76 -5.36
CA ARG A 119 -9.16 11.46 -5.22
C ARG A 119 -9.97 10.95 -4.03
N GLN A 120 -9.98 9.64 -3.80
CA GLN A 120 -10.67 9.07 -2.65
C GLN A 120 -10.01 9.50 -1.33
N MET A 121 -8.68 9.45 -1.24
CA MET A 121 -7.94 9.96 -0.08
C MET A 121 -8.20 11.45 0.17
N LYS A 122 -8.21 12.29 -0.88
CA LYS A 122 -8.56 13.73 -0.78
C LYS A 122 -9.98 13.91 -0.25
N ARG A 123 -10.95 13.12 -0.75
CA ARG A 123 -12.36 13.17 -0.33
C ARG A 123 -12.54 12.88 1.16
N TYR A 124 -11.81 11.92 1.69
CA TYR A 124 -11.83 11.55 3.12
C TYR A 124 -10.80 12.32 3.96
N LYS A 125 -10.05 13.25 3.36
CA LYS A 125 -9.01 14.07 4.00
C LYS A 125 -7.94 13.23 4.72
N VAL A 126 -7.63 12.06 4.18
CA VAL A 126 -6.60 11.15 4.74
C VAL A 126 -5.22 11.68 4.33
N PRO A 127 -4.34 12.05 5.28
CA PRO A 127 -2.98 12.44 4.97
C PRO A 127 -2.21 11.24 4.42
N ARG A 128 -1.29 11.47 3.48
CA ARG A 128 -0.61 10.39 2.78
C ARG A 128 0.85 10.66 2.52
N LEU A 129 1.64 9.59 2.53
CA LEU A 129 3.03 9.57 2.13
C LEU A 129 3.15 8.87 0.77
N ALA A 130 3.91 9.44 -0.16
CA ALA A 130 4.22 8.77 -1.42
C ALA A 130 5.44 7.86 -1.25
N PHE A 131 5.35 6.61 -1.70
CA PHE A 131 6.46 5.66 -1.71
C PHE A 131 6.72 5.18 -3.13
N ILE A 132 7.84 5.59 -3.72
CA ILE A 132 8.23 5.19 -5.08
C ILE A 132 9.02 3.88 -5.02
N ASN A 133 8.38 2.81 -5.46
CA ASN A 133 8.85 1.43 -5.41
C ASN A 133 9.43 0.96 -6.75
N LYS A 134 10.03 -0.24 -6.77
CA LYS A 134 10.63 -0.90 -7.95
C LYS A 134 11.79 -0.11 -8.58
N MET A 135 12.59 0.58 -7.75
CA MET A 135 13.75 1.38 -8.21
C MET A 135 14.91 0.55 -8.79
N ASP A 136 14.89 -0.75 -8.55
CA ASP A 136 15.79 -1.77 -9.09
C ASP A 136 15.54 -2.11 -10.57
N ARG A 137 14.38 -1.75 -11.13
CA ARG A 137 14.02 -2.09 -12.51
C ARG A 137 14.69 -1.18 -13.54
N THR A 138 15.08 -1.75 -14.68
CA THR A 138 15.52 -0.98 -15.85
C THR A 138 14.44 0.01 -16.27
N GLY A 139 14.82 1.29 -16.42
CA GLY A 139 13.91 2.37 -16.75
C GLY A 139 13.23 3.03 -15.53
N ALA A 140 13.61 2.65 -14.31
CA ALA A 140 13.21 3.38 -13.10
C ALA A 140 13.67 4.84 -13.17
N ASN A 141 12.75 5.78 -12.94
CA ASN A 141 13.07 7.21 -12.93
C ASN A 141 12.30 7.91 -11.81
N PHE A 142 12.97 8.10 -10.67
CA PHE A 142 12.41 8.76 -9.49
C PHE A 142 11.93 10.18 -9.78
N HIS A 143 12.77 11.01 -10.40
CA HIS A 143 12.48 12.42 -10.65
C HIS A 143 11.25 12.60 -11.53
N ARG A 144 11.10 11.77 -12.57
CA ARG A 144 9.90 11.78 -13.43
C ARG A 144 8.64 11.45 -12.63
N VAL A 145 8.69 10.53 -11.66
CA VAL A 145 7.51 10.22 -10.83
C VAL A 145 7.18 11.37 -9.89
N VAL A 146 8.18 12.05 -9.33
CA VAL A 146 7.99 13.27 -8.52
C VAL A 146 7.35 14.39 -9.34
N GLU A 147 7.82 14.63 -10.56
CA GLU A 147 7.19 15.60 -11.48
C GLU A 147 5.73 15.22 -11.77
N GLN A 148 5.46 13.94 -12.06
CA GLN A 148 4.09 13.47 -12.29
C GLN A 148 3.19 13.57 -11.05
N LEU A 149 3.73 13.43 -9.84
CA LEU A 149 2.98 13.66 -8.61
C LEU A 149 2.50 15.11 -8.54
N ARG A 150 3.42 16.06 -8.77
CA ARG A 150 3.11 17.49 -8.79
C ARG A 150 2.10 17.83 -9.88
N ASP A 151 2.37 17.39 -11.12
CA ASP A 151 1.56 17.77 -12.29
C ASP A 151 0.19 17.10 -12.33
N LYS A 152 0.10 15.82 -11.97
CA LYS A 152 -1.14 15.03 -12.14
C LYS A 152 -1.98 14.91 -10.87
N LEU A 153 -1.34 14.90 -9.70
CA LEU A 153 -2.05 14.79 -8.42
C LEU A 153 -2.17 16.12 -7.70
N ASP A 154 -1.49 17.18 -8.15
CA ASP A 154 -1.52 18.50 -7.51
C ASP A 154 -1.17 18.38 -6.01
N VAL A 155 0.01 17.80 -5.77
CA VAL A 155 0.57 17.60 -4.44
C VAL A 155 2.00 18.14 -4.39
N ASP A 156 2.38 18.71 -3.26
CA ASP A 156 3.77 19.05 -2.98
C ASP A 156 4.53 17.75 -2.70
N ALA A 157 5.57 17.48 -3.50
CA ALA A 157 6.28 16.20 -3.56
C ALA A 157 7.77 16.43 -3.75
#